data_AF-A0A1A9KFY4-F1
#
_entry.id   AF-A0A1A9KFY4-F1
#
_cell.length_a   1.000
_cell.length_b   1.000
_cell.length_c   1.000
_cell.angle_alpha   90.00
_cell.angle_beta   90.00
_cell.angle_gamma   90.00
#
_symmetry.space_group_name_H-M   'P 1'
#
loop_
_entity.id
_entity.type
_entity.pdbx_description
1 polymer ?
#
loop_
_entity_poly.entity_id
_entity_poly.type
_entity_poly.pdbx_seq_one_letter_code
_entity_poly.pdbx_strand_id
1 'polypeptide(L)'
;MTALRKICTAALLVGFSSMALADSAAEAEKFLKQVHADKLTVPVYAQVQQMFAQHFAQAKAPDSKKAVLDRYQAKANAELDRAVGWEKIKPELVKLYSDNFTESELKQLNDFYASPLGQKVLQKMPRLTAQSAQLTQAKLQTAVDPVNKLLADMDKELGVKAPAKK
;
A
#
# COMPACT_ATOMS: atom_id res chain seq x y z
N MET A 1 -51.38 8.17 -42.01
CA MET A 1 -50.70 9.12 -41.10
C MET A 1 -50.07 8.35 -39.95
N THR A 2 -48.97 7.63 -40.21
CA THR A 2 -48.46 6.60 -39.29
C THR A 2 -46.92 6.61 -39.34
N ALA A 3 -46.29 7.61 -38.72
CA ALA A 3 -44.82 7.65 -38.66
C ALA A 3 -44.26 8.46 -37.47
N LEU A 4 -44.95 8.51 -36.31
CA LEU A 4 -44.48 9.31 -35.17
C LEU A 4 -44.39 8.55 -33.84
N ARG A 5 -44.07 7.25 -33.86
CA ARG A 5 -44.05 6.42 -32.63
C ARG A 5 -42.80 5.56 -32.40
N LYS A 6 -41.69 5.80 -33.09
CA LYS A 6 -40.50 4.93 -33.03
C LYS A 6 -39.17 5.60 -32.64
N ILE A 7 -39.18 6.70 -31.87
CA ILE A 7 -37.93 7.43 -31.55
C ILE A 7 -37.54 7.38 -30.05
N CYS A 8 -38.39 6.89 -29.14
CA CYS A 8 -38.09 7.00 -27.70
C CYS A 8 -37.25 5.88 -27.07
N THR A 9 -36.83 4.83 -27.78
CA THR A 9 -36.20 3.66 -27.14
C THR A 9 -34.66 3.69 -27.07
N ALA A 10 -33.99 4.66 -27.70
CA ALA A 10 -32.53 4.69 -27.75
C ALA A 10 -31.86 5.54 -26.65
N ALA A 11 -32.62 6.34 -25.88
CA ALA A 11 -32.08 7.25 -24.87
C ALA A 11 -31.92 6.65 -23.46
N LEU A 12 -32.44 5.44 -23.21
CA LEU A 12 -32.49 4.85 -21.86
C LEU A 12 -31.29 3.96 -21.50
N LEU A 13 -30.46 3.55 -22.46
CA LEU A 13 -29.34 2.64 -22.20
C LEU A 13 -28.04 3.35 -21.78
N VAL A 14 -27.89 4.64 -22.06
CA VAL A 14 -26.67 5.39 -21.71
C VAL A 14 -26.68 5.84 -20.23
N GLY A 15 -27.85 6.05 -19.64
CA GLY A 15 -27.96 6.47 -18.22
C GLY A 15 -27.67 5.37 -17.20
N PHE A 16 -27.88 4.09 -17.56
CA PHE A 16 -27.76 2.98 -16.60
C PHE A 16 -26.30 2.66 -16.25
N SER A 17 -25.41 2.72 -17.24
CA SER A 17 -23.98 2.45 -17.03
C SER A 17 -23.30 3.54 -16.18
N SER A 18 -23.71 4.81 -16.33
CA SER A 18 -23.13 5.91 -15.54
C SER A 18 -23.57 5.89 -14.07
N MET A 19 -24.81 5.47 -13.78
CA MET A 19 -25.31 5.37 -12.41
C MET A 19 -24.64 4.22 -11.65
N ALA A 20 -24.54 3.03 -12.27
CA ALA A 20 -23.86 1.88 -11.67
C ALA A 20 -22.36 2.12 -11.41
N LEU A 21 -21.68 2.88 -12.29
CA LEU A 21 -20.27 3.25 -12.08
C LEU A 21 -20.11 4.24 -10.91
N ALA A 22 -21.05 5.17 -10.75
CA ALA A 22 -21.05 6.13 -9.65
C ALA A 22 -21.31 5.45 -8.29
N ASP A 23 -22.22 4.47 -8.24
CA ASP A 23 -22.51 3.71 -7.03
C ASP A 23 -21.32 2.80 -6.63
N SER A 24 -20.67 2.15 -7.59
CA SER A 24 -19.43 1.39 -7.34
C SER A 24 -18.30 2.28 -6.80
N ALA A 25 -18.12 3.48 -7.36
CA ALA A 25 -17.12 4.43 -6.87
C ALA A 25 -17.40 4.90 -5.43
N ALA A 26 -18.67 5.10 -5.07
CA ALA A 26 -19.07 5.49 -3.72
C ALA A 26 -18.79 4.37 -2.69
N GLU A 27 -19.12 3.11 -3.01
CA GLU A 27 -18.84 1.98 -2.15
C GLU A 27 -17.33 1.69 -2.06
N ALA A 28 -16.56 1.89 -3.13
CA ALA A 28 -15.11 1.80 -3.12
C ALA A 28 -14.48 2.88 -2.20
N GLU A 29 -14.96 4.12 -2.26
CA GLU A 29 -14.48 5.18 -1.36
C GLU A 29 -14.74 4.83 0.11
N LYS A 30 -15.94 4.32 0.41
CA LYS A 30 -16.30 3.88 1.76
C LYS A 30 -15.38 2.75 2.24
N PHE A 31 -15.11 1.78 1.37
CA PHE A 31 -14.20 0.67 1.65
C PHE A 31 -12.80 1.17 1.99
N LEU A 32 -12.24 2.04 1.15
CA LEU A 32 -10.91 2.61 1.34
C LEU A 32 -10.77 3.36 2.68
N LYS A 33 -11.82 4.07 3.10
CA LYS A 33 -11.86 4.72 4.42
C LYS A 33 -11.87 3.69 5.57
N GLN A 34 -12.68 2.64 5.44
CA GLN A 34 -12.79 1.60 6.46
C GLN A 34 -11.48 0.83 6.68
N VAL A 35 -10.74 0.56 5.60
CA VAL A 35 -9.45 -0.15 5.67
C VAL A 35 -8.26 0.79 5.93
N HIS A 36 -8.51 2.07 6.20
CA HIS A 36 -7.51 3.10 6.47
C HIS A 36 -6.46 3.25 5.37
N ALA A 37 -6.90 3.25 4.11
CA ALA A 37 -6.02 3.43 2.95
C ALA A 37 -5.28 4.77 2.97
N ASP A 38 -5.79 5.78 3.69
CA ASP A 38 -5.12 7.06 3.97
C ASP A 38 -3.78 6.88 4.70
N LYS A 39 -3.61 5.78 5.44
CA LYS A 39 -2.37 5.50 6.19
C LYS A 39 -1.29 4.81 5.37
N LEU A 40 -1.56 4.43 4.12
CA LEU A 40 -0.59 3.74 3.26
C LEU A 40 0.68 4.55 3.03
N THR A 41 0.58 5.89 3.04
CA THR A 41 1.71 6.78 2.79
C THR A 41 2.47 7.17 4.04
N VAL A 42 1.92 6.96 5.24
CA VAL A 42 2.54 7.35 6.52
C VAL A 42 3.98 6.81 6.68
N PRO A 43 4.29 5.54 6.34
CA PRO A 43 5.66 5.04 6.43
C PRO A 43 6.65 5.80 5.55
N VAL A 44 6.21 6.29 4.39
CA VAL A 44 7.04 7.07 3.46
C VAL A 44 7.39 8.43 4.09
N TYR A 45 6.41 9.11 4.69
CA TYR A 45 6.63 10.38 5.38
C TYR A 45 7.59 10.22 6.55
N ALA A 46 7.40 9.18 7.37
CA ALA A 46 8.27 8.88 8.49
C ALA A 46 9.71 8.58 8.03
N GLN A 47 9.87 7.82 6.94
CA GLN A 47 11.19 7.51 6.37
C GLN A 47 11.92 8.78 5.90
N VAL A 48 11.22 9.69 5.21
CA VAL A 48 11.81 10.96 4.76
C VAL A 48 12.19 11.83 5.96
N GLN A 49 11.33 11.96 6.97
CA GLN A 49 11.65 12.70 8.19
C GLN A 49 12.89 12.14 8.90
N GLN A 50 12.97 10.81 9.00
CA GLN A 50 14.11 10.12 9.60
C GLN A 50 15.41 10.38 8.81
N MET A 51 15.35 10.40 7.48
CA MET A 51 16.50 10.72 6.63
C MET A 51 17.04 12.13 6.93
N PHE A 52 16.17 13.14 7.03
CA PHE A 52 16.59 14.49 7.41
C PHE A 52 17.19 14.56 8.82
N ALA A 53 16.58 13.86 9.78
CA ALA A 53 17.09 13.80 11.15
C ALA A 53 18.48 13.14 11.21
N GLN A 54 18.67 12.06 10.46
CA GLN A 54 19.97 11.39 10.33
C GLN A 54 21.03 12.30 9.71
N HIS A 55 20.70 13.03 8.64
CA HIS A 55 21.63 13.99 8.04
C HIS A 55 22.00 15.13 9.02
N PHE A 56 21.05 15.64 9.78
CA PHE A 56 21.31 16.67 10.80
C PHE A 56 22.27 16.17 11.88
N ALA A 57 22.04 14.93 12.37
CA ALA A 57 22.91 14.30 13.35
C ALA A 57 24.31 14.01 12.80
N GLN A 58 24.41 13.50 11.57
CA GLN A 58 25.70 13.23 10.90
C GLN A 58 26.51 14.51 10.67
N ALA A 59 25.85 15.62 10.35
CA ALA A 59 26.47 16.94 10.25
C ALA A 59 26.92 17.52 11.60
N LYS A 60 26.65 16.81 12.72
CA LYS A 60 26.90 17.26 14.10
C LYS A 60 26.35 18.66 14.35
N ALA A 61 25.19 18.96 13.75
CA ALA A 61 24.57 20.27 13.87
C ALA A 61 24.11 20.51 15.33
N PRO A 62 24.35 21.71 15.90
CA PRO A 62 23.95 22.01 17.27
C PRO A 62 22.44 22.12 17.40
N ASP A 63 21.92 21.83 18.59
CA ASP A 63 20.47 21.90 18.89
C ASP A 63 19.86 23.28 18.63
N SER A 64 20.65 24.35 18.72
CA SER A 64 20.23 25.71 18.37
C SER A 64 19.79 25.84 16.90
N LYS A 65 20.19 24.91 16.02
CA LYS A 65 19.78 24.86 14.61
C LYS A 65 18.63 23.89 14.34
N LYS A 66 18.00 23.31 15.36
CA LYS A 66 16.87 22.38 15.18
C LYS A 66 15.70 23.00 14.39
N ALA A 67 15.45 24.30 14.54
CA ALA A 67 14.45 25.02 13.74
C ALA A 67 14.73 24.96 12.21
N VAL A 68 15.99 24.77 11.79
CA VAL A 68 16.33 24.53 10.38
C VAL A 68 15.87 23.14 9.95
N LEU A 69 16.14 22.11 10.76
CA LEU A 69 15.68 20.74 10.50
C LEU A 69 14.15 20.71 10.38
N ASP A 70 13.44 21.28 11.35
CA ASP A 70 11.98 21.30 11.38
C ASP A 70 11.39 21.98 10.13
N ARG A 71 11.96 23.12 9.72
CA ARG A 71 11.54 23.83 8.51
C ARG A 71 11.73 22.99 7.24
N TYR A 72 12.85 22.27 7.12
CA TYR A 72 13.11 21.44 5.94
C TYR A 72 12.28 20.15 5.94
N GLN A 73 12.04 19.54 7.10
CA GLN A 73 11.09 18.44 7.22
C GLN A 73 9.67 18.88 6.83
N ALA A 74 9.23 20.06 7.25
CA ALA A 74 7.94 20.62 6.85
C ALA A 74 7.86 20.85 5.32
N LYS A 75 8.93 21.37 4.71
CA LYS A 75 9.01 21.50 3.24
C LYS A 75 8.96 20.14 2.54
N ALA A 76 9.68 19.14 3.05
CA ALA A 76 9.65 17.79 2.50
C ALA A 76 8.25 17.17 2.59
N ASN A 77 7.56 17.31 3.74
CA ASN A 77 6.18 16.88 3.89
C ASN A 77 5.26 17.57 2.85
N ALA A 78 5.42 18.87 2.63
CA ALA A 78 4.63 19.59 1.63
C ALA A 78 4.88 19.09 0.19
N GLU A 79 6.11 18.70 -0.15
CA GLU A 79 6.39 18.05 -1.45
C GLU A 79 5.75 16.66 -1.55
N LEU A 80 5.81 15.87 -0.47
CA LEU A 80 5.13 14.58 -0.41
C LEU A 80 3.61 14.74 -0.54
N ASP A 81 3.00 15.72 0.13
CA ASP A 81 1.56 15.99 0.01
C ASP A 81 1.15 16.31 -1.42
N ARG A 82 2.00 17.04 -2.17
CA ARG A 82 1.73 17.34 -3.59
C ARG A 82 1.80 16.12 -4.49
N ALA A 83 2.70 15.18 -4.20
CA ALA A 83 2.93 14.00 -5.03
C ALA A 83 2.03 12.81 -4.66
N VAL A 84 1.93 12.54 -3.36
CA VAL A 84 1.33 11.31 -2.79
C VAL A 84 0.34 11.60 -1.67
N GLY A 85 -0.06 12.86 -1.48
CA GLY A 85 -1.11 13.19 -0.51
C GLY A 85 -2.42 12.46 -0.82
N TRP A 86 -3.22 12.21 0.22
CA TRP A 86 -4.46 11.44 0.08
C TRP A 86 -5.39 11.97 -1.01
N GLU A 87 -5.53 13.28 -1.14
CA GLU A 87 -6.36 13.92 -2.18
C GLU A 87 -5.88 13.61 -3.62
N LYS A 88 -4.61 13.22 -3.80
CA LYS A 88 -4.04 12.82 -5.09
C LYS A 88 -4.27 11.34 -5.37
N ILE A 89 -4.04 10.50 -4.37
CA ILE A 89 -4.07 9.04 -4.53
C ILE A 89 -5.51 8.50 -4.46
N LYS A 90 -6.37 9.10 -3.64
CA LYS A 90 -7.75 8.62 -3.41
C LYS A 90 -8.53 8.41 -4.71
N PRO A 91 -8.60 9.36 -5.67
CA PRO A 91 -9.36 9.14 -6.91
C PRO A 91 -8.87 7.95 -7.72
N GLU A 92 -7.55 7.75 -7.78
CA GLU A 92 -6.92 6.62 -8.48
C GLU A 92 -7.23 5.29 -7.78
N LEU A 93 -7.18 5.26 -6.45
CA LEU A 93 -7.58 4.07 -5.68
C LEU A 93 -9.06 3.76 -5.83
N VAL A 94 -9.94 4.77 -5.74
CA VAL A 94 -11.39 4.57 -5.94
C VAL A 94 -11.63 3.93 -7.30
N LYS A 95 -11.00 4.47 -8.35
CA LYS A 95 -11.09 3.92 -9.69
C LYS A 95 -10.57 2.49 -9.77
N LEU A 96 -9.39 2.23 -9.20
CA LEU A 96 -8.78 0.90 -9.18
C LEU A 96 -9.73 -0.14 -8.57
N TYR A 97 -10.35 0.17 -7.45
CA TYR A 97 -11.28 -0.75 -6.78
C TYR A 97 -12.61 -0.86 -7.53
N SER A 98 -13.18 0.24 -8.04
CA SER A 98 -14.44 0.20 -8.81
C SER A 98 -14.30 -0.54 -10.14
N ASP A 99 -13.11 -0.57 -10.73
CA ASP A 99 -12.82 -1.30 -11.98
C ASP A 99 -12.61 -2.81 -11.73
N ASN A 100 -12.25 -3.23 -10.51
CA ASN A 100 -11.92 -4.63 -10.18
C ASN A 100 -12.99 -5.34 -9.34
N PHE A 101 -13.92 -4.60 -8.74
CA PHE A 101 -15.02 -5.14 -7.96
C PHE A 101 -16.35 -4.54 -8.43
N THR A 102 -17.39 -5.37 -8.44
CA THR A 102 -18.75 -4.89 -8.61
C THR A 102 -19.21 -4.13 -7.36
N GLU A 103 -20.21 -3.26 -7.53
CA GLU A 103 -20.85 -2.54 -6.41
C GLU A 103 -21.32 -3.50 -5.29
N SER A 104 -21.93 -4.63 -5.66
CA SER A 104 -22.39 -5.65 -4.71
C SER A 104 -21.24 -6.25 -3.89
N GLU A 105 -20.10 -6.53 -4.53
CA GLU A 105 -18.91 -7.06 -3.85
C GLU A 105 -18.29 -6.01 -2.92
N LEU A 106 -18.20 -4.75 -3.36
CA LEU A 106 -17.72 -3.64 -2.53
C LEU A 106 -18.62 -3.42 -1.32
N LYS A 107 -19.94 -3.51 -1.49
CA LYS A 107 -20.89 -3.46 -0.38
C LYS A 107 -20.68 -4.61 0.61
N GLN A 108 -20.46 -5.83 0.12
CA GLN A 108 -20.17 -6.99 0.99
C GLN A 108 -18.84 -6.82 1.74
N LEU A 109 -17.80 -6.30 1.08
CA LEU A 109 -16.54 -5.94 1.73
C LEU A 109 -16.78 -4.89 2.83
N ASN A 110 -17.57 -3.85 2.53
CA ASN A 110 -17.93 -2.83 3.50
C ASN A 110 -18.68 -3.39 4.71
N ASP A 111 -19.62 -4.32 4.48
CA ASP A 111 -20.38 -4.98 5.53
C ASP A 111 -19.47 -5.88 6.39
N PHE A 112 -18.54 -6.61 5.76
CA PHE A 112 -17.56 -7.43 6.47
C PHE A 112 -16.61 -6.58 7.33
N TYR A 113 -15.98 -5.56 6.76
CA TYR A 113 -15.02 -4.72 7.49
C TYR A 113 -15.69 -3.81 8.51
N ALA A 114 -17.00 -3.52 8.40
CA ALA A 114 -17.77 -2.89 9.47
C ALA A 114 -18.07 -3.83 10.65
N SER A 115 -18.04 -5.15 10.45
CA SER A 115 -18.34 -6.11 11.52
C SER A 115 -17.27 -6.14 12.61
N PRO A 116 -17.60 -6.60 13.84
CA PRO A 116 -16.60 -6.78 14.90
C PRO A 116 -15.44 -7.71 14.49
N LEU A 117 -15.72 -8.73 13.66
CA LEU A 117 -14.70 -9.63 13.15
C LEU A 117 -13.80 -8.93 12.12
N GLY A 118 -14.37 -8.22 11.15
CA GLY A 118 -13.61 -7.49 10.14
C GLY A 118 -12.71 -6.42 10.74
N GLN A 119 -13.20 -5.68 11.74
CA GLN A 119 -12.38 -4.73 12.51
C GLN A 119 -11.24 -5.42 13.25
N LYS A 120 -11.50 -6.59 13.87
CA LYS A 120 -10.45 -7.39 14.52
C LYS A 120 -9.42 -7.88 13.50
N VAL A 121 -9.82 -8.24 12.29
CA VAL A 121 -8.91 -8.60 11.19
C VAL A 121 -8.01 -7.43 10.85
N LEU A 122 -8.55 -6.23 10.59
CA LEU A 122 -7.75 -5.03 10.28
C LEU A 122 -6.70 -4.73 11.36
N GLN A 123 -7.07 -4.87 12.63
CA GLN A 123 -6.17 -4.60 13.75
C GLN A 123 -5.10 -5.68 13.96
N LYS A 124 -5.44 -6.95 13.73
CA LYS A 124 -4.56 -8.09 14.07
C LYS A 124 -3.66 -8.52 12.91
N MET A 125 -4.11 -8.38 11.67
CA MET A 125 -3.38 -8.87 10.50
C MET A 125 -1.95 -8.33 10.39
N PRO A 126 -1.67 -7.03 10.57
CA PRO A 126 -0.28 -6.53 10.52
C PRO A 126 0.64 -7.23 11.52
N ARG A 127 0.14 -7.45 12.75
CA ARG A 127 0.89 -8.15 13.81
C ARG A 127 1.06 -9.63 13.47
N LEU A 128 0.02 -10.30 13.01
CA LEU A 128 0.08 -11.71 12.64
C LEU A 128 1.06 -11.93 11.49
N THR A 129 1.03 -11.09 10.45
CA THR A 129 2.00 -11.13 9.34
C THR A 129 3.43 -10.94 9.86
N ALA A 130 3.67 -9.97 10.75
CA ALA A 130 4.99 -9.75 11.33
C ALA A 130 5.49 -10.97 12.14
N GLN A 131 4.62 -11.55 12.97
CA GLN A 131 4.96 -12.75 13.76
C GLN A 131 5.20 -13.97 12.87
N SER A 132 4.41 -14.15 11.81
CA SER A 132 4.59 -15.22 10.83
C SER A 132 5.92 -15.07 10.09
N ALA A 133 6.30 -13.86 9.70
CA ALA A 133 7.60 -13.59 9.07
C ALA A 133 8.76 -13.90 10.03
N GLN A 134 8.66 -13.50 11.30
CA GLN A 134 9.67 -13.80 12.33
C GLN A 134 9.84 -15.31 12.56
N LEU A 135 8.73 -16.04 12.65
CA LEU A 135 8.74 -17.49 12.80
C LEU A 135 9.44 -18.17 11.61
N THR A 136 9.10 -17.76 10.40
CA THR A 136 9.71 -18.28 9.17
C THR A 136 11.20 -17.97 9.13
N GLN A 137 11.62 -16.75 9.47
CA GLN A 137 13.03 -16.38 9.52
C GLN A 137 13.81 -17.25 10.53
N ALA A 138 13.25 -17.47 11.72
CA ALA A 138 13.86 -18.33 12.73
C ALA A 138 14.02 -19.78 12.25
N LYS A 139 13.04 -20.32 11.52
CA LYS A 139 13.13 -21.65 10.91
C LYS A 139 14.13 -21.70 9.75
N LEU A 140 14.20 -20.65 8.94
CA LEU A 140 15.14 -20.59 7.82
C LEU A 140 16.59 -20.54 8.33
N GLN A 141 16.83 -19.93 9.49
CA GLN A 141 18.15 -19.88 10.10
C GLN A 141 18.74 -21.29 10.35
N THR A 142 17.90 -22.30 10.63
CA THR A 142 18.38 -23.68 10.81
C THR A 142 18.78 -24.36 9.49
N ALA A 143 18.32 -23.82 8.36
CA ALA A 143 18.67 -24.32 7.03
C ALA A 143 19.94 -23.64 6.47
N VAL A 144 20.45 -22.58 7.11
CA VAL A 144 21.63 -21.83 6.62
C VAL A 144 22.85 -22.73 6.49
N ASP A 145 23.20 -23.51 7.53
CA ASP A 145 24.39 -24.35 7.49
C ASP A 145 24.28 -25.50 6.47
N PRO A 146 23.16 -26.26 6.39
CA PRO A 146 22.97 -27.24 5.32
C PRO A 146 23.04 -26.65 3.92
N VAL A 147 22.44 -25.48 3.67
CA VAL A 147 22.46 -24.82 2.37
C VAL A 147 23.88 -24.35 2.02
N ASN A 148 24.61 -23.77 2.98
CA ASN A 148 26.01 -23.40 2.79
C ASN A 148 26.89 -24.62 2.46
N LYS A 149 26.61 -25.76 3.08
CA LYS A 149 27.28 -27.02 2.76
C LYS A 149 26.98 -27.49 1.34
N LEU A 150 25.72 -27.43 0.88
CA LEU A 150 25.35 -27.77 -0.49
C LEU A 150 26.07 -26.89 -1.51
N LEU A 151 26.19 -25.58 -1.24
CA LEU A 151 26.95 -24.67 -2.08
C LEU A 151 28.44 -25.05 -2.14
N ALA A 152 29.05 -25.34 -0.99
CA ALA A 152 30.45 -25.77 -0.94
C ALA A 152 30.70 -27.11 -1.66
N ASP A 153 29.77 -28.06 -1.56
CA ASP A 153 29.84 -29.34 -2.26
C ASP A 153 29.73 -29.14 -3.79
N MET A 154 28.82 -28.26 -4.25
CA MET A 154 28.70 -27.88 -5.66
C MET A 154 29.96 -27.21 -6.20
N ASP A 155 30.55 -26.24 -5.47
CA ASP A 155 31.79 -25.56 -5.89
C ASP A 155 32.94 -26.55 -6.08
N LYS A 156 33.01 -27.57 -5.20
CA LYS A 156 33.98 -28.65 -5.29
C LYS A 156 33.78 -29.51 -6.55
N GLU A 157 32.53 -29.83 -6.89
CA GLU A 157 32.20 -30.59 -8.11
C GLU A 157 32.50 -29.80 -9.40
N LEU A 158 32.26 -28.49 -9.38
CA LEU A 158 32.54 -27.60 -10.51
C LEU A 158 34.03 -27.28 -10.70
N GLY A 159 34.89 -27.71 -9.77
CA GLY A 159 36.32 -27.42 -9.80
C GLY A 159 36.65 -25.94 -9.54
N VAL A 160 35.72 -25.19 -8.93
CA VAL A 160 35.92 -23.79 -8.55
C VAL A 160 36.89 -23.76 -7.37
N LYS A 161 38.10 -23.21 -7.57
CA LYS A 161 39.03 -22.98 -6.46
C LYS A 161 38.41 -21.96 -5.50
N ALA A 162 38.34 -22.32 -4.22
CA ALA A 162 37.88 -21.44 -3.16
C ALA A 162 38.58 -20.07 -3.28
N PRO A 163 37.86 -18.95 -3.14
CA PRO A 163 38.46 -17.63 -3.20
C PRO A 163 39.58 -17.54 -2.15
N ALA A 164 40.77 -17.12 -2.58
CA ALA A 164 41.91 -16.91 -1.70
C ALA A 164 41.49 -15.96 -0.57
N LYS A 165 41.54 -16.45 0.68
CA LYS A 165 41.32 -15.61 1.86
C LYS A 165 42.31 -14.46 1.83
N LYS A 166 41.81 -13.22 1.73
CA LYS A 166 42.57 -12.00 2.04
C LYS A 166 42.55 -11.76 3.54
#